data_AF-S2IXH2-F1
#
_entry.id   AF-S2IXH2-F1
#
_cell.length_a   1.000
_cell.length_b   1.000
_cell.length_c   1.000
_cell.angle_alpha   90.00
_cell.angle_beta   90.00
_cell.angle_gamma   90.00
#
_symmetry.space_group_name_H-M   'P 1'
#
loop_
_entity.id
_entity.type
_entity.pdbx_description
1 polymer ?
#
loop_
_entity_poly.entity_id
_entity_poly.type
_entity_poly.pdbx_seq_one_letter_code
_entity_poly.pdbx_strand_id
1 'polypeptide(L)'
;MSLKVRPSTAAAYRKPSKERQDFCRENRHRYPVDPRFPLTVGPTEFVLAFFKESVLKRTYKKSISMETNVRTQIALRNDENENSELTLLEIAENAPSNKNGSKKITDVPLGVEAINQYKKALIVVYDYQFEHRAIPWASPKKNKELLDLIKKYEHDLVYDQVQTNADRAVHCVIRDPYKSGELIKILKNLWVSNSETGLREMFSISSRHHTLLRDQDLRHLNFADCFCTIVPKKQHNGMQQVICLVFSLDKGKTLKEGEVKFACAMRHENVFRCPFGAFAFFMFSLHQNNDDFLKEDRWHNWKVLRGRDSPEKSEAVLTTRVTHGGRHAGAMEAEGLGIPFDLIKRG
;
A
#
# COMPACT_ATOMS: atom_id res chain seq x y z
N MET A 1 29.57 31.98 -0.01
CA MET A 1 28.54 31.84 -1.06
C MET A 1 27.34 32.69 -0.66
N SER A 2 27.08 33.80 -1.35
CA SER A 2 25.82 34.54 -1.19
C SER A 2 24.78 33.87 -2.07
N LEU A 3 24.01 32.94 -1.50
CA LEU A 3 22.98 32.20 -2.22
C LEU A 3 21.67 32.99 -2.10
N LYS A 4 20.94 33.19 -3.21
CA LYS A 4 19.59 33.76 -3.23
C LYS A 4 18.58 32.78 -2.60
N VAL A 5 18.71 32.55 -1.30
CA VAL A 5 17.96 31.56 -0.53
C VAL A 5 17.50 32.22 0.75
N ARG A 6 16.25 31.99 1.15
CA ARG A 6 15.70 32.52 2.41
C ARG A 6 16.59 32.11 3.58
N PRO A 7 16.81 32.97 4.60
CA PRO A 7 17.73 32.67 5.72
C PRO A 7 17.46 31.32 6.42
N SER A 8 16.19 30.96 6.61
CA SER A 8 15.77 29.68 7.19
C SER A 8 16.15 28.48 6.32
N THR A 9 16.03 28.61 5.01
CA THR A 9 16.42 27.58 4.03
C THR A 9 17.94 27.47 3.92
N ALA A 10 18.66 28.60 3.99
CA ALA A 10 20.12 28.59 4.03
C ALA A 10 20.65 27.88 5.28
N ALA A 11 20.02 28.09 6.43
CA ALA A 11 20.35 27.37 7.67
C ALA A 11 20.16 25.86 7.54
N ALA A 12 19.06 25.40 6.92
CA ALA A 12 18.79 23.99 6.67
C ALA A 12 19.83 23.32 5.74
N TYR A 13 20.45 24.08 4.83
CA TYR A 13 21.46 23.56 3.89
C TYR A 13 22.89 23.61 4.42
N ARG A 14 23.17 24.34 5.51
CA ARG A 14 24.53 24.45 6.08
C ARG A 14 25.17 23.09 6.36
N LYS A 15 24.43 22.20 7.03
CA LYS A 15 24.93 20.87 7.39
C LYS A 15 25.16 20.00 6.14
N PRO A 16 24.17 19.80 5.24
CA PRO A 16 24.39 19.09 3.98
C PRO A 16 25.55 19.64 3.13
N SER A 17 25.69 20.95 3.02
CA SER A 17 26.75 21.59 2.23
C SER A 17 28.13 21.39 2.86
N LYS A 18 28.26 21.53 4.18
CA LYS A 18 29.52 21.28 4.90
C LYS A 18 29.96 19.83 4.73
N GLU A 19 29.04 18.88 4.89
CA GLU A 19 29.35 17.46 4.78
C GLU A 19 29.69 17.04 3.34
N ARG A 20 29.04 17.67 2.35
CA ARG A 20 29.47 17.52 0.96
C ARG A 20 30.89 18.04 0.75
N GLN A 21 31.24 19.17 1.36
CA GLN A 21 32.59 19.75 1.27
C GLN A 21 33.64 18.83 1.92
N ASP A 22 33.34 18.28 3.09
CA ASP A 22 34.20 17.32 3.80
C ASP A 22 34.42 16.07 2.94
N PHE A 23 33.33 15.48 2.42
CA PHE A 23 33.41 14.34 1.52
C PHE A 23 34.21 14.66 0.25
N CYS A 24 34.10 15.88 -0.30
CA CYS A 24 34.89 16.32 -1.44
C CYS A 24 36.39 16.38 -1.12
N ARG A 25 36.77 16.85 0.07
CA ARG A 25 38.16 16.93 0.50
C ARG A 25 38.78 15.54 0.68
N GLU A 26 38.06 14.64 1.34
CA GLU A 26 38.55 13.29 1.65
C GLU A 26 38.64 12.41 0.40
N ASN A 27 37.69 12.52 -0.53
CA ASN A 27 37.58 11.63 -1.69
C ASN A 27 38.11 12.26 -2.99
N ARG A 28 38.86 13.37 -2.90
CA ARG A 28 39.40 14.09 -4.08
C ARG A 28 40.37 13.25 -4.90
N HIS A 29 41.04 12.28 -4.29
CA HIS A 29 41.95 11.36 -4.97
C HIS A 29 41.20 10.33 -5.85
N ARG A 30 39.92 10.06 -5.55
CA ARG A 30 39.09 9.08 -6.28
C ARG A 30 38.39 9.66 -7.49
N TYR A 31 38.21 10.98 -7.53
CA TYR A 31 37.43 11.65 -8.58
C TYR A 31 38.12 12.97 -8.97
N PRO A 32 38.29 13.26 -10.27
CA PRO A 32 38.94 14.48 -10.72
C PRO A 32 38.07 15.70 -10.37
N VAL A 33 38.46 16.45 -9.34
CA VAL A 33 37.80 17.69 -8.92
C VAL A 33 38.78 18.84 -9.07
N ASP A 34 38.38 19.87 -9.82
CA ASP A 34 39.16 21.10 -9.99
C ASP A 34 39.67 21.64 -8.63
N PRO A 35 41.00 21.76 -8.45
CA PRO A 35 41.67 22.35 -7.27
C PRO A 35 41.03 23.64 -6.78
N ARG A 36 40.57 24.50 -7.71
CA ARG A 36 40.05 25.86 -7.46
C ARG A 36 38.65 25.88 -6.88
N PHE A 37 37.93 24.77 -6.93
CA PHE A 37 36.56 24.66 -6.42
C PHE A 37 36.47 23.55 -5.37
N PRO A 38 36.46 23.88 -4.06
CA PRO A 38 36.45 22.89 -2.98
C PRO A 38 35.14 22.10 -2.90
N LEU A 39 34.12 22.49 -3.66
CA LEU A 39 32.82 21.83 -3.73
C LEU A 39 32.50 21.52 -5.20
N THR A 40 32.03 20.31 -5.51
CA THR A 40 31.59 19.96 -6.86
C THR A 40 30.28 19.16 -6.80
N VAL A 41 29.49 19.25 -7.86
CA VAL A 41 28.23 18.52 -8.08
C VAL A 41 28.34 17.51 -9.23
N GLY A 42 29.56 17.22 -9.67
CA GLY A 42 29.87 16.17 -10.63
C GLY A 42 31.28 15.60 -10.42
N PRO A 43 31.60 14.48 -11.09
CA PRO A 43 30.74 13.72 -12.01
C PRO A 43 29.63 12.92 -11.29
N THR A 44 28.70 12.31 -12.03
CA THR A 44 27.50 11.64 -11.48
C THR A 44 27.87 10.58 -10.44
N GLU A 45 28.88 9.78 -10.73
CA GLU A 45 29.41 8.72 -9.88
C GLU A 45 29.85 9.28 -8.53
N PHE A 46 30.42 10.48 -8.52
CA PHE A 46 30.87 11.12 -7.30
C PHE A 46 29.71 11.61 -6.42
N VAL A 47 28.62 12.07 -7.05
CA VAL A 47 27.38 12.41 -6.35
C VAL A 47 26.73 11.14 -5.79
N LEU A 48 26.67 10.06 -6.58
CA LEU A 48 26.14 8.78 -6.13
C LEU A 48 26.96 8.19 -4.97
N ALA A 49 28.29 8.28 -5.03
CA ALA A 49 29.17 7.86 -3.95
C ALA A 49 28.89 8.65 -2.66
N PHE A 50 28.71 9.97 -2.75
CA PHE A 50 28.31 10.78 -1.58
C PHE A 50 27.00 10.29 -0.95
N PHE A 51 25.98 9.98 -1.76
CA PHE A 51 24.73 9.46 -1.21
C PHE A 51 24.90 8.05 -0.62
N LYS A 52 25.52 7.11 -1.36
CA LYS A 52 25.66 5.71 -0.93
C LYS A 52 26.59 5.54 0.28
N GLU A 53 27.69 6.29 0.33
CA GLU A 53 28.75 6.11 1.32
C GLU A 53 28.55 7.02 2.54
N SER A 54 27.91 8.18 2.38
CA SER A 54 27.74 9.15 3.47
C SER A 54 26.28 9.35 3.87
N VAL A 55 25.42 9.80 2.95
CA VAL A 55 24.07 10.24 3.31
C VAL A 55 23.17 9.07 3.74
N LEU A 56 23.09 8.00 2.94
CA LEU A 56 22.14 6.90 3.16
C LEU A 56 22.55 5.94 4.28
N LYS A 57 23.84 5.90 4.65
CA LYS A 57 24.36 5.11 5.77
C LYS A 57 24.18 5.77 7.13
N ARG A 58 23.68 7.02 7.18
CA ARG A 58 23.54 7.75 8.43
C ARG A 58 22.35 7.30 9.23
N THR A 59 22.60 7.13 10.52
CA THR A 59 21.61 6.92 11.55
C THR A 59 21.70 8.04 12.59
N TYR A 60 20.61 8.26 13.33
CA TYR A 60 20.58 9.11 14.50
C TYR A 60 19.94 8.37 15.67
N LYS A 61 20.43 8.64 16.88
CA LYS A 61 19.88 8.06 18.11
C LYS A 61 18.53 8.69 18.41
N LYS A 62 17.47 7.88 18.46
CA LYS A 62 16.13 8.29 18.88
C LYS A 62 15.78 7.60 20.18
N SER A 63 15.39 8.38 21.19
CA SER A 63 14.80 7.83 22.41
C SER A 63 13.32 7.56 22.18
N ILE A 64 12.90 6.30 22.31
CA ILE A 64 11.49 5.91 22.20
C ILE A 64 10.97 5.65 23.61
N SER A 65 9.89 6.35 24.00
CA SER A 65 9.12 6.04 25.19
C SER A 65 8.18 4.88 24.86
N MET A 66 8.28 3.77 25.58
CA MET A 66 7.44 2.58 25.36
C MET A 66 5.98 2.80 25.80
N GLU A 67 5.68 3.89 26.50
CA GLU A 67 4.32 4.23 26.90
C GLU A 67 3.85 5.49 26.17
N THR A 68 3.02 5.31 25.15
CA THR A 68 1.96 6.28 24.83
C THR A 68 0.64 5.52 24.88
N ASN A 69 0.21 5.42 26.14
CA ASN A 69 -1.03 4.93 26.71
C ASN A 69 -2.25 4.91 25.78
N VAL A 70 -2.87 3.73 25.66
CA VAL A 70 -4.19 3.48 25.06
C VAL A 70 -5.27 4.43 25.61
N ARG A 71 -5.11 4.94 26.85
CA ARG A 71 -5.96 5.96 27.48
C ARG A 71 -6.17 7.22 26.63
N THR A 72 -5.14 7.72 25.94
CA THR A 72 -5.24 8.98 25.19
C THR A 72 -6.04 8.83 23.88
N GLN A 73 -6.17 7.61 23.35
CA GLN A 73 -6.95 7.34 22.13
C GLN A 73 -8.41 6.98 22.42
N ILE A 74 -8.71 6.44 23.60
CA ILE A 74 -10.11 6.15 24.03
C ILE A 74 -10.83 7.44 24.41
N ALA A 75 -10.15 8.39 25.05
CA ALA A 75 -10.75 9.67 25.44
C ALA A 75 -11.17 10.57 24.25
N LEU A 76 -10.70 10.29 23.03
CA LEU A 76 -11.05 11.04 21.81
C LEU A 76 -12.25 10.46 21.05
N ARG A 77 -12.98 9.49 21.62
CA ARG A 77 -14.11 8.81 20.96
C ARG A 77 -15.46 8.87 21.67
N ASN A 78 -15.54 9.49 22.84
CA ASN A 78 -16.81 9.65 23.54
C ASN A 78 -17.17 11.13 23.63
N ASP A 79 -17.65 11.68 22.54
CA ASP A 79 -18.71 12.69 22.59
C ASP A 79 -19.86 12.12 21.74
N GLU A 80 -21.05 12.06 22.34
CA GLU A 80 -22.34 11.62 21.78
C GLU A 80 -22.66 10.11 21.79
N ASN A 81 -22.93 9.56 22.99
CA ASN A 81 -24.29 9.11 23.36
C ASN A 81 -24.27 8.45 24.74
N GLU A 82 -25.02 9.04 25.66
CA GLU A 82 -25.36 8.49 26.96
C GLU A 82 -26.34 7.32 26.81
N ASN A 83 -26.02 6.23 27.53
CA ASN A 83 -26.89 5.20 28.11
C ASN A 83 -26.44 3.78 27.76
N SER A 84 -25.46 3.31 28.54
CA SER A 84 -25.28 1.92 29.01
C SER A 84 -23.86 1.77 29.57
N GLU A 85 -23.58 2.51 30.62
CA GLU A 85 -22.70 2.14 31.74
C GLU A 85 -22.85 0.62 32.06
N LEU A 86 -21.83 -0.21 32.32
CA LEU A 86 -20.93 -0.08 33.47
C LEU A 86 -19.79 -1.13 33.50
N THR A 87 -19.53 -1.92 32.45
CA THR A 87 -18.65 -3.12 32.60
C THR A 87 -17.17 -2.93 32.26
N LEU A 88 -16.78 -1.84 31.59
CA LEU A 88 -15.41 -1.66 31.06
C LEU A 88 -14.52 -0.72 31.90
N LEU A 89 -15.10 0.22 32.64
CA LEU A 89 -14.35 1.14 33.50
C LEU A 89 -13.77 0.43 34.74
N GLU A 90 -14.54 -0.47 35.35
CA GLU A 90 -14.10 -1.26 36.52
C GLU A 90 -12.96 -2.24 36.19
N ILE A 91 -12.92 -2.75 34.95
CA ILE A 91 -11.81 -3.60 34.47
C ILE A 91 -10.54 -2.76 34.24
N ALA A 92 -10.68 -1.49 33.85
CA ALA A 92 -9.57 -0.59 33.59
C ALA A 92 -8.97 0.04 34.85
N GLU A 93 -9.75 0.22 35.92
CA GLU A 93 -9.26 0.75 37.20
C GLU A 93 -8.44 -0.26 38.02
N ASN A 94 -8.67 -1.56 37.81
CA ASN A 94 -8.01 -2.63 38.58
C ASN A 94 -6.72 -3.19 37.93
N ALA A 95 -6.29 -2.65 36.79
CA ALA A 95 -5.08 -3.12 36.11
C ALA A 95 -3.80 -2.51 36.75
N PRO A 96 -2.79 -3.32 37.13
CA PRO A 96 -1.62 -2.84 37.84
C PRO A 96 -0.75 -1.91 36.96
N SER A 97 -0.67 -0.64 37.36
CA SER A 97 0.20 0.37 36.75
C SER A 97 1.64 0.22 37.25
N ASN A 98 2.51 -0.39 36.46
CA ASN A 98 3.94 -0.49 36.80
C ASN A 98 4.67 0.81 36.39
N LYS A 99 5.02 1.66 37.37
CA LYS A 99 5.51 3.05 37.16
C LYS A 99 6.96 3.19 36.64
N ASN A 100 7.55 2.17 36.04
CA ASN A 100 8.96 2.19 35.61
C ASN A 100 9.13 2.01 34.09
N GLY A 101 8.78 3.03 33.31
CA GLY A 101 9.02 3.04 31.86
C GLY A 101 10.50 3.27 31.52
N SER A 102 11.22 2.21 31.16
CA SER A 102 12.60 2.30 30.65
C SER A 102 12.62 2.87 29.22
N LYS A 103 13.37 3.97 28.99
CA LYS A 103 13.56 4.55 27.66
C LYS A 103 14.56 3.72 26.87
N LYS A 104 14.14 3.14 25.73
CA LYS A 104 15.06 2.46 24.80
C LYS A 104 15.60 3.46 23.79
N ILE A 105 16.92 3.56 23.68
CA ILE A 105 17.61 4.34 22.65
C ILE A 105 17.86 3.42 21.46
N THR A 106 17.38 3.78 20.28
CA THR A 106 17.59 3.03 19.04
C THR A 106 18.19 3.92 17.96
N ASP A 107 19.04 3.31 17.12
CA ASP A 107 19.58 3.98 15.93
C ASP A 107 18.57 3.93 14.80
N VAL A 108 18.19 5.11 14.28
CA VAL A 108 17.17 5.25 13.24
C VAL A 108 17.81 5.83 11.98
N PRO A 109 17.60 5.25 10.79
CA PRO A 109 18.08 5.82 9.53
C PRO A 109 17.49 7.20 9.24
N LEU A 110 18.16 7.99 8.40
CA LEU A 110 17.65 9.30 7.97
C LEU A 110 16.32 9.17 7.22
N GLY A 111 15.37 10.06 7.55
CA GLY A 111 14.10 10.17 6.84
C GLY A 111 14.24 10.70 5.41
N VAL A 112 13.24 10.42 4.58
CA VAL A 112 13.18 10.83 3.16
C VAL A 112 13.28 12.34 3.01
N GLU A 113 12.68 13.12 3.92
CA GLU A 113 12.75 14.57 3.93
C GLU A 113 14.19 15.06 4.16
N ALA A 114 14.90 14.45 5.09
CA ALA A 114 16.29 14.79 5.38
C ALA A 114 17.18 14.50 4.16
N ILE A 115 17.01 13.34 3.51
CA ILE A 115 17.74 12.98 2.28
C ILE A 115 17.43 13.97 1.15
N ASN A 116 16.16 14.36 1.00
CA ASN A 116 15.77 15.38 0.04
C ASN A 116 16.36 16.76 0.34
N GLN A 117 16.67 17.09 1.60
CA GLN A 117 17.42 18.31 1.94
C GLN A 117 18.86 18.26 1.39
N TYR A 118 19.54 17.11 1.43
CA TYR A 118 20.86 16.98 0.78
C TYR A 118 20.78 17.18 -0.73
N LYS A 119 19.78 16.58 -1.39
CA LYS A 119 19.55 16.79 -2.82
C LYS A 119 19.33 18.27 -3.13
N LYS A 120 18.48 18.96 -2.35
CA LYS A 120 18.21 20.39 -2.52
C LYS A 120 19.46 21.25 -2.30
N ALA A 121 20.28 20.94 -1.31
CA ALA A 121 21.55 21.64 -1.09
C ALA A 121 22.50 21.49 -2.28
N LEU A 122 22.56 20.30 -2.90
CA LEU A 122 23.36 20.09 -4.11
C LEU A 122 22.81 20.84 -5.33
N ILE A 123 21.49 20.96 -5.47
CA ILE A 123 20.87 21.78 -6.53
C ILE A 123 21.32 23.24 -6.39
N VAL A 124 21.30 23.78 -5.17
CA VAL A 124 21.74 25.16 -4.91
C VAL A 124 23.21 25.37 -5.25
N VAL A 125 24.07 24.38 -4.96
CA VAL A 125 25.48 24.42 -5.36
C VAL A 125 25.62 24.34 -6.88
N TYR A 126 24.81 23.50 -7.53
CA TYR A 126 24.78 23.39 -8.99
C TYR A 126 24.40 24.71 -9.64
N ASP A 127 23.33 25.35 -9.18
CA ASP A 127 22.85 26.62 -9.73
C ASP A 127 23.91 27.71 -9.59
N TYR A 128 24.53 27.84 -8.42
CA TYR A 128 25.65 28.77 -8.20
C TYR A 128 26.80 28.50 -9.15
N GLN A 129 27.18 27.23 -9.31
CA GLN A 129 28.25 26.86 -10.21
C GLN A 129 27.87 27.09 -11.68
N PHE A 130 26.64 26.83 -12.08
CA PHE A 130 26.20 26.98 -13.46
C PHE A 130 26.21 28.46 -13.88
N GLU A 131 25.84 29.36 -12.96
CA GLU A 131 25.91 30.81 -13.18
C GLU A 131 27.34 31.34 -13.31
N HIS A 132 28.33 30.68 -12.68
CA HIS A 132 29.71 31.18 -12.57
C HIS A 132 30.74 30.36 -13.38
N ARG A 133 30.34 29.24 -13.99
CA ARG A 133 31.19 28.40 -14.84
C ARG A 133 30.38 27.55 -15.83
N ALA A 134 31.02 27.16 -16.93
CA ALA A 134 30.53 26.09 -17.77
C ALA A 134 30.72 24.74 -17.04
N ILE A 135 29.61 24.11 -16.63
CA ILE A 135 29.63 22.76 -16.06
C ILE A 135 29.11 21.76 -17.10
N PRO A 136 29.85 20.69 -17.42
CA PRO A 136 29.36 19.66 -18.34
C PRO A 136 28.37 18.67 -17.68
N TRP A 137 28.22 18.73 -16.35
CA TRP A 137 27.48 17.74 -15.58
C TRP A 137 25.98 18.03 -15.51
N ALA A 138 25.18 16.97 -15.46
CA ALA A 138 23.74 17.09 -15.28
C ALA A 138 23.40 17.62 -13.88
N SER A 139 22.37 18.47 -13.81
CA SER A 139 21.83 18.93 -12.52
C SER A 139 21.38 17.75 -11.66
N PRO A 140 21.63 17.75 -10.33
CA PRO A 140 21.08 16.76 -9.42
C PRO A 140 19.54 16.64 -9.49
N LYS A 141 18.84 17.66 -9.99
CA LYS A 141 17.40 17.63 -10.25
C LYS A 141 17.01 16.70 -11.41
N LYS A 142 17.88 16.58 -12.43
CA LYS A 142 17.65 15.81 -13.66
C LYS A 142 18.47 14.51 -13.72
N ASN A 143 19.29 14.23 -12.72
CA ASN A 143 20.12 13.05 -12.65
C ASN A 143 19.26 11.81 -12.34
N LYS A 144 18.97 11.00 -13.37
CA LYS A 144 18.09 9.82 -13.26
C LYS A 144 18.61 8.80 -12.24
N GLU A 145 19.91 8.50 -12.25
CA GLU A 145 20.51 7.51 -11.34
C GLU A 145 20.39 7.93 -9.87
N LEU A 146 20.55 9.23 -9.58
CA LEU A 146 20.35 9.75 -8.23
C LEU A 146 18.89 9.67 -7.80
N LEU A 147 17.96 9.99 -8.71
CA LEU A 147 16.53 9.89 -8.42
C LEU A 147 16.10 8.45 -8.17
N ASP A 148 16.60 7.50 -8.96
CA ASP A 148 16.31 6.07 -8.80
C ASP A 148 16.92 5.52 -7.50
N LEU A 149 18.13 5.97 -7.13
CA LEU A 149 18.75 5.63 -5.84
C LEU A 149 17.93 6.12 -4.65
N ILE A 150 17.44 7.36 -4.68
CA ILE A 150 16.62 7.93 -3.59
C ILE A 150 15.28 7.20 -3.52
N LYS A 151 14.63 6.91 -4.65
CA LYS A 151 13.38 6.13 -4.69
C LYS A 151 13.55 4.73 -4.12
N LYS A 152 14.65 4.05 -4.47
CA LYS A 152 14.97 2.73 -3.92
C LYS A 152 15.12 2.81 -2.40
N TYR A 153 15.86 3.80 -1.90
CA TYR A 153 16.01 3.98 -0.45
C TYR A 153 14.68 4.30 0.25
N GLU A 154 13.84 5.15 -0.33
CA GLU A 154 12.51 5.44 0.20
C GLU A 154 11.65 4.18 0.29
N HIS A 155 11.68 3.35 -0.75
CA HIS A 155 11.02 2.06 -0.76
C HIS A 155 11.56 1.14 0.35
N ASP A 156 12.88 0.95 0.41
CA ASP A 156 13.54 0.08 1.39
C ASP A 156 13.27 0.57 2.83
N LEU A 157 13.30 1.89 3.08
CA LEU A 157 13.00 2.47 4.39
C LEU A 157 11.55 2.20 4.85
N VAL A 158 10.58 2.32 3.93
CA VAL A 158 9.16 2.04 4.24
C VAL A 158 8.98 0.55 4.52
N TYR A 159 9.62 -0.31 3.75
CA TYR A 159 9.53 -1.76 3.91
C TYR A 159 10.26 -2.27 5.16
N ASP A 160 11.47 -1.77 5.45
CA ASP A 160 12.22 -2.11 6.66
C ASP A 160 11.46 -1.64 7.91
N GLN A 161 10.87 -0.44 7.90
CA GLN A 161 10.01 0.03 8.99
C GLN A 161 8.74 -0.81 9.17
N VAL A 162 8.24 -1.42 8.09
CA VAL A 162 7.08 -2.31 8.09
C VAL A 162 7.46 -3.70 8.61
N GLN A 163 8.64 -4.23 8.25
CA GLN A 163 9.08 -5.56 8.65
C GLN A 163 9.68 -5.61 10.07
N THR A 164 10.41 -4.57 10.50
CA THR A 164 11.19 -4.61 11.75
C THR A 164 10.41 -4.22 13.01
N ASN A 165 9.19 -3.69 12.85
CA ASN A 165 8.47 -3.06 13.95
C ASN A 165 7.20 -3.87 14.28
N ALA A 166 7.40 -4.96 15.03
CA ALA A 166 6.34 -5.89 15.45
C ALA A 166 5.14 -5.16 16.07
N ASP A 167 5.36 -4.11 16.86
CA ASP A 167 4.29 -3.34 17.50
C ASP A 167 3.55 -2.39 16.55
N ARG A 168 4.19 -1.97 15.44
CA ARG A 168 3.51 -1.20 14.39
C ARG A 168 2.63 -2.08 13.50
N ALA A 169 2.87 -3.39 13.49
CA ALA A 169 1.94 -4.37 12.93
C ALA A 169 0.68 -4.53 13.80
N VAL A 170 0.79 -4.36 15.11
CA VAL A 170 -0.32 -4.55 16.08
C VAL A 170 -1.35 -3.41 16.05
N HIS A 171 -0.98 -2.20 15.60
CA HIS A 171 -1.85 -1.01 15.68
C HIS A 171 -2.28 -0.39 14.35
N CYS A 172 -1.91 -1.00 13.22
CA CYS A 172 -2.39 -0.56 11.91
C CYS A 172 -3.75 -1.22 11.63
N VAL A 173 -4.85 -0.49 11.79
CA VAL A 173 -6.25 -0.95 11.57
C VAL A 173 -6.47 -1.56 10.16
N ILE A 174 -5.52 -1.37 9.24
CA ILE A 174 -5.53 -1.84 7.85
C ILE A 174 -4.88 -3.23 7.67
N ARG A 175 -4.22 -3.81 8.69
CA ARG A 175 -3.32 -4.97 8.50
C ARG A 175 -3.49 -6.12 9.50
N ASP A 176 -4.66 -6.74 9.50
CA ASP A 176 -4.78 -8.13 9.93
C ASP A 176 -4.97 -9.00 8.66
N PRO A 177 -3.95 -9.11 7.79
CA PRO A 177 -4.06 -10.00 6.64
C PRO A 177 -4.11 -11.42 7.18
N TYR A 178 -5.14 -12.16 6.78
CA TYR A 178 -5.19 -13.59 7.01
C TYR A 178 -4.07 -14.28 6.20
N LYS A 179 -3.53 -15.37 6.73
CA LYS A 179 -2.70 -16.31 5.98
C LYS A 179 -3.58 -17.11 5.00
N SER A 180 -2.97 -17.67 3.96
CA SER A 180 -3.70 -18.50 2.98
C SER A 180 -4.48 -19.66 3.62
N GLY A 181 -3.91 -20.32 4.64
CA GLY A 181 -4.60 -21.37 5.39
C GLY A 181 -5.84 -20.88 6.17
N GLU A 182 -5.78 -19.66 6.72
CA GLU A 182 -6.89 -19.04 7.45
C GLU A 182 -8.02 -18.64 6.48
N LEU A 183 -7.67 -18.08 5.31
CA LEU A 183 -8.63 -17.82 4.24
C LEU A 183 -9.37 -19.09 3.85
N ILE A 184 -8.63 -20.16 3.56
CA ILE A 184 -9.23 -21.43 3.15
C ILE A 184 -10.15 -21.97 4.24
N LYS A 185 -9.77 -21.84 5.52
CA LYS A 185 -10.63 -22.25 6.65
C LYS A 185 -11.93 -21.44 6.69
N ILE A 186 -11.86 -20.12 6.53
CA ILE A 186 -13.04 -19.24 6.49
C ILE A 186 -13.95 -19.63 5.33
N LEU A 187 -13.41 -19.74 4.12
CA LEU A 187 -14.19 -20.06 2.93
C LEU A 187 -14.81 -21.46 2.99
N LYS A 188 -14.10 -22.44 3.56
CA LYS A 188 -14.65 -23.78 3.83
C LYS A 188 -15.81 -23.73 4.81
N ASN A 189 -15.70 -22.96 5.88
CA ASN A 189 -16.79 -22.82 6.86
C ASN A 189 -18.04 -22.18 6.22
N LEU A 190 -17.85 -21.15 5.38
CA LEU A 190 -18.93 -20.52 4.64
C LEU A 190 -19.59 -21.50 3.65
N TRP A 191 -18.79 -22.29 2.94
CA TRP A 191 -19.29 -23.34 2.06
C TRP A 191 -20.13 -24.38 2.80
N VAL A 192 -19.63 -24.89 3.92
CA VAL A 192 -20.32 -25.91 4.74
C VAL A 192 -21.61 -25.37 5.37
N SER A 193 -21.74 -24.05 5.56
CA SER A 193 -22.98 -23.46 6.04
C SER A 193 -24.19 -23.69 5.11
N ASN A 194 -23.94 -24.00 3.83
CA ASN A 194 -24.95 -24.26 2.81
C ASN A 194 -26.09 -23.22 2.78
N SER A 195 -25.75 -21.95 3.03
CA SER A 195 -26.70 -20.85 3.06
C SER A 195 -26.43 -19.87 1.92
N GLU A 196 -27.48 -19.21 1.40
CA GLU A 196 -27.33 -18.15 0.39
C GLU A 196 -26.38 -17.05 0.87
N THR A 197 -26.51 -16.65 2.15
CA THR A 197 -25.60 -15.69 2.77
C THR A 197 -24.16 -16.19 2.84
N GLY A 198 -23.94 -17.46 3.16
CA GLY A 198 -22.62 -18.09 3.13
C GLY A 198 -21.99 -18.08 1.75
N LEU A 199 -22.75 -18.42 0.71
CA LEU A 199 -22.29 -18.39 -0.69
C LEU A 199 -22.01 -16.96 -1.17
N ARG A 200 -22.87 -16.00 -0.81
CA ARG A 200 -22.67 -14.57 -1.07
C ARG A 200 -21.36 -14.07 -0.45
N GLU A 201 -21.12 -14.39 0.81
CA GLU A 201 -19.89 -13.99 1.51
C GLU A 201 -18.66 -14.70 0.94
N MET A 202 -18.78 -15.98 0.60
CA MET A 202 -17.71 -16.73 -0.04
C MET A 202 -17.31 -16.09 -1.38
N PHE A 203 -18.28 -15.72 -2.22
CA PHE A 203 -18.03 -14.99 -3.47
C PHE A 203 -17.40 -13.62 -3.21
N SER A 204 -17.95 -12.85 -2.27
CA SER A 204 -17.45 -11.52 -1.92
C SER A 204 -16.00 -11.54 -1.42
N ILE A 205 -15.67 -12.44 -0.50
CA ILE A 205 -14.32 -12.58 0.06
C ILE A 205 -13.34 -13.09 -1.00
N SER A 206 -13.69 -14.16 -1.72
CA SER A 206 -12.81 -14.75 -2.74
C SER A 206 -12.53 -13.78 -3.88
N SER A 207 -13.53 -13.04 -4.36
CA SER A 207 -13.34 -12.03 -5.40
C SER A 207 -12.43 -10.91 -4.92
N ARG A 208 -12.72 -10.29 -3.76
CA ARG A 208 -11.86 -9.23 -3.20
C ARG A 208 -10.41 -9.68 -3.00
N HIS A 209 -10.19 -10.93 -2.60
CA HIS A 209 -8.85 -11.49 -2.44
C HIS A 209 -8.12 -11.61 -3.78
N HIS A 210 -8.75 -12.25 -4.76
CA HIS A 210 -8.07 -12.61 -6.02
C HIS A 210 -7.97 -11.44 -7.01
N THR A 211 -8.92 -10.50 -6.97
CA THR A 211 -8.95 -9.36 -7.88
C THR A 211 -8.60 -8.03 -7.21
N LEU A 212 -8.22 -8.06 -5.92
CA LEU A 212 -7.74 -6.91 -5.15
C LEU A 212 -8.75 -5.76 -5.04
N LEU A 213 -10.03 -6.09 -5.12
CA LEU A 213 -11.12 -5.13 -5.08
C LEU A 213 -11.38 -4.59 -3.68
N ARG A 214 -11.88 -3.36 -3.64
CA ARG A 214 -12.49 -2.81 -2.44
C ARG A 214 -13.93 -3.31 -2.34
N ASP A 215 -14.43 -3.25 -1.12
CA ASP A 215 -15.83 -3.54 -0.84
C ASP A 215 -16.79 -2.64 -1.62
N GLN A 216 -16.39 -1.37 -1.84
CA GLN A 216 -17.17 -0.45 -2.67
C GLN A 216 -17.27 -0.90 -4.13
N ASP A 217 -16.21 -1.49 -4.70
CA ASP A 217 -16.17 -1.84 -6.12
C ASP A 217 -17.20 -2.96 -6.40
N LEU A 218 -17.20 -4.01 -5.57
CA LEU A 218 -18.17 -5.11 -5.69
C LEU A 218 -19.62 -4.70 -5.39
N ARG A 219 -19.85 -3.72 -4.52
CA ARG A 219 -21.22 -3.21 -4.26
C ARG A 219 -21.84 -2.51 -5.46
N HIS A 220 -21.01 -1.87 -6.28
CA HIS A 220 -21.51 -1.16 -7.47
C HIS A 220 -21.65 -2.07 -8.69
N LEU A 221 -21.03 -3.25 -8.67
CA LEU A 221 -21.00 -4.20 -9.77
C LEU A 221 -22.41 -4.71 -10.12
N ASN A 222 -22.81 -4.53 -11.38
CA ASN A 222 -24.03 -5.10 -11.94
C ASN A 222 -23.77 -6.43 -12.65
N PHE A 223 -24.82 -7.18 -12.94
CA PHE A 223 -24.69 -8.40 -13.74
C PHE A 223 -24.23 -8.15 -15.16
N ALA A 224 -24.68 -7.06 -15.79
CA ALA A 224 -24.25 -6.70 -17.15
C ALA A 224 -22.73 -6.42 -17.24
N ASP A 225 -22.08 -6.13 -16.11
CA ASP A 225 -20.66 -5.83 -16.03
C ASP A 225 -19.80 -7.09 -15.76
N CYS A 226 -20.45 -8.26 -15.63
CA CYS A 226 -19.80 -9.55 -15.40
C CYS A 226 -19.80 -10.39 -16.66
N PHE A 227 -18.63 -10.81 -17.13
CA PHE A 227 -18.52 -11.69 -18.30
C PHE A 227 -17.35 -12.66 -18.17
N CYS A 228 -17.37 -13.72 -18.97
CA CYS A 228 -16.26 -14.66 -19.05
C CYS A 228 -15.45 -14.42 -20.32
N THR A 229 -14.12 -14.45 -20.22
CA THR A 229 -13.22 -14.43 -21.39
C THR A 229 -12.29 -15.63 -21.38
N ILE A 230 -12.01 -16.16 -22.55
CA ILE A 230 -10.97 -17.16 -22.75
C ILE A 230 -9.64 -16.41 -22.85
N VAL A 231 -8.61 -16.86 -22.13
CA VAL A 231 -7.25 -16.32 -22.22
C VAL A 231 -6.52 -17.08 -23.33
N PRO A 232 -6.31 -16.46 -24.50
CA PRO A 232 -5.58 -17.11 -25.59
C PRO A 232 -4.12 -17.26 -25.14
N LYS A 233 -3.52 -18.43 -25.37
CA LYS A 233 -2.10 -18.77 -25.10
C LYS A 233 -1.72 -19.31 -23.72
N LYS A 234 -2.65 -19.52 -22.79
CA LYS A 234 -2.39 -20.31 -21.57
C LYS A 234 -3.30 -21.53 -21.55
N GLN A 235 -2.72 -22.70 -21.76
CA GLN A 235 -3.36 -23.98 -21.46
C GLN A 235 -2.92 -24.40 -20.06
N HIS A 236 -3.87 -24.73 -19.19
CA HIS A 236 -3.53 -25.41 -17.94
C HIS A 236 -3.25 -26.88 -18.30
N ASN A 237 -2.02 -27.34 -18.08
CA ASN A 237 -1.55 -28.70 -18.39
C ASN A 237 -1.90 -29.19 -19.82
N GLY A 238 -1.89 -28.29 -20.81
CA GLY A 238 -1.98 -28.64 -22.24
C GLY A 238 -3.38 -28.98 -22.78
N MET A 239 -4.41 -29.18 -21.95
CA MET A 239 -5.72 -29.66 -22.45
C MET A 239 -6.90 -28.71 -22.22
N GLN A 240 -6.84 -27.81 -21.23
CA GLN A 240 -7.97 -26.93 -20.93
C GLN A 240 -7.65 -25.46 -21.20
N GLN A 241 -8.52 -24.80 -21.96
CA GLN A 241 -8.48 -23.35 -22.13
C GLN A 241 -8.69 -22.67 -20.77
N VAL A 242 -7.87 -21.67 -20.49
CA VAL A 242 -8.02 -20.84 -19.30
C VAL A 242 -9.18 -19.87 -19.52
N ILE A 243 -10.20 -19.98 -18.67
CA ILE A 243 -11.36 -19.08 -18.64
C ILE A 243 -11.20 -18.18 -17.42
N CYS A 244 -11.44 -16.88 -17.63
CA CYS A 244 -11.43 -15.87 -16.61
C CYS A 244 -12.82 -15.29 -16.42
N LEU A 245 -13.20 -15.09 -15.15
CA LEU A 245 -14.31 -14.22 -14.78
C LEU A 245 -13.80 -12.78 -14.76
N VAL A 246 -14.48 -11.89 -15.47
CA VAL A 246 -14.09 -10.49 -15.65
C VAL A 246 -15.20 -9.59 -15.12
N PHE A 247 -14.79 -8.56 -14.38
CA PHE A 247 -15.64 -7.50 -13.89
C PHE A 247 -15.22 -6.18 -14.54
N SER A 248 -16.15 -5.55 -15.25
CA SER A 248 -16.00 -4.16 -15.73
C SER A 248 -16.32 -3.20 -14.58
N LEU A 249 -15.41 -2.27 -14.31
CA LEU A 249 -15.50 -1.32 -13.19
C LEU A 249 -15.39 0.09 -13.75
N ASP A 250 -16.52 0.79 -13.78
CA ASP A 250 -16.66 2.18 -14.21
C ASP A 250 -16.83 3.15 -13.04
N LYS A 251 -16.99 2.62 -11.81
CA LYS A 251 -17.27 3.38 -10.58
C LYS A 251 -16.27 3.03 -9.49
N GLY A 252 -15.68 4.06 -8.87
CA GLY A 252 -14.83 3.91 -7.70
C GLY A 252 -14.08 5.18 -7.34
N LYS A 253 -13.71 5.35 -6.06
CA LYS A 253 -13.07 6.58 -5.54
C LYS A 253 -11.78 7.00 -6.24
N THR A 254 -11.12 6.06 -6.91
CA THR A 254 -9.82 6.24 -7.55
C THR A 254 -9.88 6.15 -9.07
N LEU A 255 -11.07 5.94 -9.65
CA LEU A 255 -11.29 5.97 -11.09
C LEU A 255 -11.52 7.41 -11.51
N LYS A 256 -10.85 7.84 -12.58
CA LYS A 256 -11.15 9.13 -13.20
C LYS A 256 -12.47 9.02 -13.97
N GLU A 257 -13.15 10.14 -14.14
CA GLU A 257 -14.37 10.19 -14.95
C GLU A 257 -14.09 9.67 -16.37
N GLY A 258 -14.90 8.71 -16.84
CA GLY A 258 -14.75 8.05 -18.13
C GLY A 258 -13.72 6.91 -18.18
N GLU A 259 -13.02 6.61 -17.08
CA GLU A 259 -12.09 5.47 -17.02
C GLU A 259 -12.84 4.17 -16.69
N VAL A 260 -12.56 3.11 -17.45
CA VAL A 260 -13.05 1.76 -17.17
C VAL A 260 -11.86 0.86 -16.84
N LYS A 261 -11.97 0.13 -15.73
CA LYS A 261 -11.00 -0.89 -15.32
C LYS A 261 -11.61 -2.28 -15.38
N PHE A 262 -10.75 -3.27 -15.57
CA PHE A 262 -11.15 -4.66 -15.60
C PHE A 262 -10.46 -5.43 -14.50
N ALA A 263 -11.25 -6.01 -13.60
CA ALA A 263 -10.78 -7.00 -12.64
C ALA A 263 -11.00 -8.40 -13.21
N CYS A 264 -10.00 -9.27 -13.08
CA CYS A 264 -10.00 -10.56 -13.73
C CYS A 264 -9.59 -11.65 -12.75
N ALA A 265 -10.41 -12.70 -12.62
CA ALA A 265 -10.17 -13.84 -11.76
C ALA A 265 -10.14 -15.15 -12.56
N MET A 266 -9.03 -15.87 -12.47
CA MET A 266 -8.90 -17.21 -13.06
C MET A 266 -9.48 -18.28 -12.14
N ARG A 267 -9.83 -19.43 -12.71
CA ARG A 267 -10.13 -20.62 -11.91
C ARG A 267 -8.92 -21.02 -11.06
N HIS A 268 -9.20 -21.30 -9.79
CA HIS A 268 -8.21 -21.72 -8.83
C HIS A 268 -8.27 -23.25 -8.64
N GLU A 269 -7.12 -23.91 -8.51
CA GLU A 269 -7.03 -25.37 -8.28
C GLU A 269 -7.77 -25.81 -7.01
N ASN A 270 -7.54 -25.11 -5.90
CA ASN A 270 -8.36 -25.23 -4.70
C ASN A 270 -9.73 -24.60 -4.90
N VAL A 271 -10.76 -25.46 -5.00
CA VAL A 271 -12.16 -25.09 -5.23
C VAL A 271 -12.73 -24.13 -4.20
N PHE A 272 -12.33 -24.24 -2.93
CA PHE A 272 -12.88 -23.43 -1.84
C PHE A 272 -12.44 -21.97 -1.91
N ARG A 273 -11.32 -21.68 -2.56
CA ARG A 273 -10.89 -20.30 -2.79
C ARG A 273 -11.14 -19.80 -4.21
N CYS A 274 -11.69 -20.65 -5.07
CA CYS A 274 -11.93 -20.29 -6.46
C CYS A 274 -13.04 -19.21 -6.57
N PRO A 275 -12.72 -17.97 -6.97
CA PRO A 275 -13.73 -16.92 -7.11
C PRO A 275 -14.74 -17.25 -8.21
N PHE A 276 -14.29 -17.94 -9.27
CA PHE A 276 -15.16 -18.42 -10.34
C PHE A 276 -16.19 -19.44 -9.83
N GLY A 277 -15.74 -20.40 -9.02
CA GLY A 277 -16.61 -21.40 -8.42
C GLY A 277 -17.59 -20.77 -7.43
N ALA A 278 -17.09 -19.91 -6.55
CA ALA A 278 -17.93 -19.17 -5.60
C ALA A 278 -19.00 -18.32 -6.31
N PHE A 279 -18.65 -17.65 -7.40
CA PHE A 279 -19.60 -16.93 -8.25
C PHE A 279 -20.66 -17.88 -8.81
N ALA A 280 -20.27 -18.98 -9.45
CA ALA A 280 -21.21 -19.92 -10.07
C ALA A 280 -22.21 -20.51 -9.06
N PHE A 281 -21.75 -20.93 -7.88
CA PHE A 281 -22.62 -21.49 -6.85
C PHE A 281 -23.54 -20.43 -6.23
N PHE A 282 -23.03 -19.22 -6.01
CA PHE A 282 -23.87 -18.11 -5.55
C PHE A 282 -24.95 -17.78 -6.59
N MET A 283 -24.59 -17.66 -7.87
CA MET A 283 -25.54 -17.43 -8.96
C MET A 283 -26.60 -18.52 -9.05
N PHE A 284 -26.19 -19.78 -8.96
CA PHE A 284 -27.12 -20.90 -8.93
C PHE A 284 -28.08 -20.79 -7.74
N SER A 285 -27.58 -20.53 -6.53
CA SER A 285 -28.44 -20.36 -5.36
C SER A 285 -29.44 -19.21 -5.51
N LEU A 286 -29.03 -18.12 -6.17
CA LEU A 286 -29.80 -16.90 -6.31
C LEU A 286 -30.91 -17.00 -7.36
N HIS A 287 -30.66 -17.77 -8.42
CA HIS A 287 -31.46 -17.72 -9.65
C HIS A 287 -31.96 -19.06 -10.16
N GLN A 288 -31.65 -20.19 -9.51
CA GLN A 288 -32.15 -21.52 -9.91
C GLN A 288 -33.68 -21.59 -10.11
N ASN A 289 -34.44 -20.73 -9.41
CA ASN A 289 -35.90 -20.66 -9.50
C ASN A 289 -36.41 -19.28 -9.96
N ASN A 290 -35.55 -18.46 -10.57
CA ASN A 290 -35.89 -17.10 -10.99
C ASN A 290 -35.84 -16.96 -12.52
N ASP A 291 -36.92 -17.34 -13.19
CA ASP A 291 -37.04 -17.24 -14.66
C ASP A 291 -36.82 -15.80 -15.18
N ASP A 292 -37.12 -14.85 -14.31
CA ASP A 292 -36.98 -13.42 -14.55
C ASP A 292 -35.50 -12.99 -14.69
N PHE A 293 -34.55 -13.80 -14.19
CA PHE A 293 -33.10 -13.59 -14.42
C PHE A 293 -32.69 -13.87 -15.87
N LEU A 294 -33.41 -14.71 -16.62
CA LEU A 294 -33.09 -15.00 -18.02
C LEU A 294 -33.42 -13.83 -18.96
N LYS A 295 -34.08 -12.78 -18.45
CA LYS A 295 -34.38 -11.54 -19.17
C LYS A 295 -33.21 -10.57 -18.99
N GLU A 296 -32.31 -10.56 -19.98
CA GLU A 296 -31.04 -9.81 -19.96
C GLU A 296 -31.21 -8.29 -19.88
N ASP A 297 -32.33 -7.75 -20.37
CA ASP A 297 -32.65 -6.32 -20.42
C ASP A 297 -32.58 -5.62 -19.06
N ARG A 298 -32.72 -6.37 -17.96
CA ARG A 298 -32.68 -5.84 -16.59
C ARG A 298 -31.32 -5.96 -15.91
N TRP A 299 -30.35 -6.64 -16.51
CA TRP A 299 -29.05 -6.92 -15.87
C TRP A 299 -28.21 -5.67 -15.59
N HIS A 300 -28.44 -4.58 -16.32
CA HIS A 300 -27.78 -3.28 -16.09
C HIS A 300 -28.15 -2.63 -14.75
N ASN A 301 -29.32 -2.97 -14.21
CA ASN A 301 -29.83 -2.42 -12.96
C ASN A 301 -29.66 -3.39 -11.78
N TRP A 302 -29.38 -4.67 -12.05
CA TRP A 302 -29.31 -5.70 -11.02
C TRP A 302 -27.90 -5.82 -10.46
N LYS A 303 -27.78 -5.65 -9.15
CA LYS A 303 -26.53 -5.82 -8.40
C LYS A 303 -26.20 -7.28 -8.23
N VAL A 304 -24.91 -7.61 -8.41
CA VAL A 304 -24.41 -8.95 -8.11
C VAL A 304 -24.58 -9.26 -6.63
N LEU A 305 -24.11 -8.35 -5.76
CA LEU A 305 -24.33 -8.44 -4.31
C LEU A 305 -25.62 -7.70 -3.92
N ARG A 306 -26.78 -8.25 -4.30
CA ARG A 306 -28.08 -7.66 -3.96
C ARG A 306 -28.36 -7.69 -2.45
N GLY A 307 -29.10 -6.68 -2.00
CA GLY A 307 -29.71 -6.66 -0.67
C GLY A 307 -31.02 -7.41 -0.63
N ARG A 308 -31.51 -7.68 0.59
CA ARG A 308 -32.73 -8.47 0.81
C ARG A 308 -33.97 -7.87 0.14
N ASP A 309 -34.05 -6.55 0.09
CA ASP A 309 -35.28 -5.84 -0.26
C ASP A 309 -35.44 -5.57 -1.77
N SER A 310 -34.34 -5.58 -2.54
CA SER A 310 -34.41 -5.30 -3.98
C SER A 310 -33.14 -5.75 -4.71
N PRO A 311 -33.26 -6.31 -5.93
CA PRO A 311 -32.12 -6.65 -6.78
C PRO A 311 -31.29 -5.43 -7.22
N GLU A 312 -31.84 -4.22 -7.13
CA GLU A 312 -31.17 -2.97 -7.54
C GLU A 312 -30.35 -2.34 -6.42
N LYS A 313 -30.58 -2.77 -5.18
CA LYS A 313 -29.88 -2.25 -3.99
C LYS A 313 -28.81 -3.25 -3.58
N SER A 314 -27.63 -2.76 -3.20
CA SER A 314 -26.61 -3.59 -2.55
C SER A 314 -26.77 -3.54 -1.04
N GLU A 315 -26.59 -4.66 -0.34
CA GLU A 315 -26.48 -4.68 1.12
C GLU A 315 -25.00 -4.75 1.52
N ALA A 316 -24.61 -3.97 2.54
CA ALA A 316 -23.26 -4.03 3.07
C ALA A 316 -23.00 -5.42 3.66
N VAL A 317 -21.79 -5.95 3.44
CA VAL A 317 -21.31 -7.06 4.26
C VAL A 317 -21.23 -6.52 5.70
N LEU A 318 -21.86 -7.22 6.66
CA LEU A 318 -21.79 -6.91 8.08
C LEU A 318 -20.36 -7.10 8.59
N THR A 319 -19.49 -6.11 8.35
CA THR A 319 -18.16 -6.04 8.97
C THR A 319 -18.00 -4.69 9.65
N THR A 320 -17.83 -4.68 10.96
CA THR A 320 -17.57 -3.47 11.77
C THR A 320 -16.19 -2.84 11.52
N ARG A 321 -15.36 -3.47 10.68
CA ARG A 321 -14.05 -2.97 10.26
C ARG A 321 -14.07 -2.66 8.77
N VAL A 322 -13.48 -1.54 8.35
CA VAL A 322 -13.24 -1.26 6.93
C VAL A 322 -12.28 -2.33 6.40
N THR A 323 -12.80 -3.39 5.77
CA THR A 323 -12.03 -4.58 5.41
C THR A 323 -11.18 -4.36 4.16
N HIS A 324 -10.08 -3.63 4.35
CA HIS A 324 -8.94 -3.66 3.42
C HIS A 324 -8.16 -4.99 3.45
N GLY A 325 -8.52 -5.90 4.38
CA GLY A 325 -7.82 -7.16 4.62
C GLY A 325 -7.71 -8.07 3.38
N GLY A 326 -8.79 -8.21 2.59
CA GLY A 326 -8.75 -9.05 1.38
C GLY A 326 -7.80 -8.53 0.31
N ARG A 327 -7.84 -7.22 0.04
CA ARG A 327 -6.94 -6.57 -0.92
C ARG A 327 -5.47 -6.65 -0.45
N HIS A 328 -5.21 -6.49 0.84
CA HIS A 328 -3.85 -6.57 1.37
C HIS A 328 -3.31 -8.00 1.32
N ALA A 329 -4.10 -8.99 1.76
CA ALA A 329 -3.72 -10.39 1.73
C ALA A 329 -3.46 -10.89 0.30
N GLY A 330 -4.34 -10.54 -0.64
CA GLY A 330 -4.15 -10.86 -2.07
C GLY A 330 -2.89 -10.22 -2.65
N ALA A 331 -2.58 -8.98 -2.29
CA ALA A 331 -1.37 -8.30 -2.76
C ALA A 331 -0.09 -8.96 -2.21
N MET A 332 -0.11 -9.40 -0.95
CA MET A 332 1.01 -10.15 -0.35
C MET A 332 1.21 -11.52 -1.03
N GLU A 333 0.13 -12.23 -1.38
CA GLU A 333 0.23 -13.49 -2.12
C GLU A 333 0.80 -13.27 -3.53
N ALA A 334 0.34 -12.23 -4.24
CA ALA A 334 0.86 -11.87 -5.57
C ALA A 334 2.36 -11.52 -5.53
N GLU A 335 2.81 -10.79 -4.50
CA GLU A 335 4.22 -10.47 -4.28
C GLU A 335 5.05 -11.72 -3.97
N GLY A 336 4.53 -12.64 -3.15
CA GLY A 336 5.18 -13.94 -2.89
C GLY A 336 5.35 -14.81 -4.14
N LEU A 337 4.52 -14.59 -5.16
CA LEU A 337 4.62 -15.22 -6.49
C LEU A 337 5.49 -14.42 -7.47
N GLY A 338 6.11 -13.32 -7.03
CA GLY A 338 6.99 -12.49 -7.86
C GLY A 338 6.27 -11.59 -8.85
N ILE A 339 4.98 -11.30 -8.67
CA ILE A 339 4.21 -10.42 -9.55
C ILE A 339 4.62 -8.96 -9.29
N PRO A 340 5.09 -8.21 -10.31
CA PRO A 340 5.49 -6.82 -10.15
C PRO A 340 4.39 -5.93 -9.57
N PHE A 341 4.76 -5.08 -8.61
CA PHE A 341 3.83 -4.17 -7.93
C PHE A 341 3.10 -3.19 -8.87
N ASP A 342 3.75 -2.79 -9.97
CA ASP A 342 3.13 -1.93 -10.99
C ASP A 342 1.97 -2.62 -11.73
N LEU A 343 1.94 -3.96 -11.75
CA LEU A 343 0.80 -4.73 -12.27
C LEU A 343 -0.31 -4.85 -11.23
N ILE A 344 0.05 -4.99 -9.94
CA ILE A 344 -0.88 -5.04 -8.80
C ILE A 344 -1.66 -3.72 -8.65
N LYS A 345 -1.03 -2.57 -8.95
CA LYS A 345 -1.65 -1.23 -8.87
C LYS A 345 -2.61 -0.89 -10.02
N ARG A 346 -2.53 -1.59 -11.16
CA ARG A 346 -3.37 -1.32 -12.34
C ARG A 346 -4.75 -1.97 -12.26
N GLY A 347 -4.96 -2.89 -11.31
CA GLY A 347 -6.26 -3.46 -10.94
C GLY A 347 -7.14 -2.50 -10.15
#